data_AF-A0A962BRR0-F1
#
_entry.id   AF-A0A962BRR0-F1
#
_cell.length_a   1.000
_cell.length_b   1.000
_cell.length_c   1.000
_cell.angle_alpha   90.00
_cell.angle_beta   90.00
_cell.angle_gamma   90.00
#
_symmetry.space_group_name_H-M   'P 1'
#
loop_
_entity.id
_entity.type
_entity.pdbx_description
1 polymer ?
#
loop_
_entity_poly.entity_id
_entity_poly.type
_entity_poly.pdbx_seq_one_letter_code
_entity_poly.pdbx_strand_id
1 'polypeptide(L)'
;MADEENETNRVEMFEMSHRLRMKIGCDPKAEEEGFLNPEALEEADALIEELCKECPAAIAGHLETLADLWGRMRDMGDGPERTELAGDIFTTSHEIKDFGAMCGYDLVAHFAESLRDYIGQTELNLTAQRVIIQAHLDAMQTVHRAGLKDDAGPVAEELKKAVKIAIDKYR
;
A
#
# COMPACT_ATOMS: atom_id res chain seq x y z
N MET A 1 5.78 -37.95 61.00
CA MET A 1 4.48 -38.35 60.40
C MET A 1 3.47 -37.34 60.87
N ALA A 2 2.87 -36.49 60.08
CA ALA A 2 2.93 -36.23 58.65
C ALA A 2 2.28 -34.84 58.52
N ASP A 3 2.93 -33.88 57.86
CA ASP A 3 2.33 -32.61 57.45
C ASP A 3 3.16 -32.04 56.29
N GLU A 4 3.18 -32.80 55.21
CA GLU A 4 3.53 -32.35 53.87
C GLU A 4 2.43 -32.92 52.99
N GLU A 5 1.44 -32.11 52.61
CA GLU A 5 0.58 -32.30 51.44
C GLU A 5 -0.56 -31.27 51.50
N ASN A 6 -0.36 -30.08 50.90
CA ASN A 6 -1.37 -29.48 50.01
C ASN A 6 -0.85 -28.20 49.32
N GLU A 7 0.31 -28.25 48.64
CA GLU A 7 0.82 -27.09 47.88
C GLU A 7 1.00 -27.36 46.38
N THR A 8 0.45 -28.46 45.87
CA THR A 8 0.71 -28.94 44.50
C THR A 8 -0.54 -29.12 43.64
N ASN A 9 -1.51 -28.20 43.71
CA ASN A 9 -2.55 -28.17 42.68
C ASN A 9 -3.19 -26.79 42.44
N ARG A 10 -2.36 -25.76 42.22
CA ARG A 10 -2.84 -24.52 41.60
C ARG A 10 -2.72 -24.65 40.08
N VAL A 11 -3.81 -25.04 39.44
CA VAL A 11 -3.94 -24.99 37.98
C VAL A 11 -4.22 -23.55 37.58
N GLU A 12 -3.22 -22.86 37.04
CA GLU A 12 -3.41 -21.56 36.41
C GLU A 12 -3.91 -21.77 34.97
N MET A 13 -5.21 -21.55 34.75
CA MET A 13 -5.80 -21.51 33.41
C MET A 13 -5.60 -20.13 32.81
N PHE A 14 -4.77 -20.05 31.76
CA PHE A 14 -4.66 -18.86 30.93
C PHE A 14 -5.79 -18.88 29.89
N GLU A 15 -6.84 -18.08 30.08
CA GLU A 15 -7.81 -17.80 29.01
C GLU A 15 -7.10 -16.99 27.92
N MET A 16 -6.65 -17.66 26.85
CA MET A 16 -6.14 -16.96 25.68
C MET A 16 -7.27 -16.15 25.06
N SER A 17 -7.05 -14.85 24.79
CA SER A 17 -8.08 -14.05 24.13
C SER A 17 -8.34 -14.60 22.72
N HIS A 18 -9.58 -14.99 22.44
CA HIS A 18 -9.97 -15.52 21.13
C HIS A 18 -10.08 -14.37 20.11
N ARG A 19 -8.94 -13.83 19.67
CA ARG A 19 -8.85 -12.66 18.76
C ARG A 19 -9.55 -12.89 17.41
N LEU A 20 -9.65 -14.13 16.96
CA LEU A 20 -10.38 -14.48 15.73
C LEU A 20 -11.91 -14.39 15.92
N ARG A 21 -12.44 -14.82 17.08
CA ARG A 21 -13.87 -14.68 17.41
C ARG A 21 -14.28 -13.22 17.47
N MET A 22 -13.44 -12.36 18.05
CA MET A 22 -13.67 -10.91 18.06
C MET A 22 -13.73 -10.29 16.66
N LYS A 23 -12.97 -10.81 15.68
CA LYS A 23 -12.99 -10.29 14.30
C LYS A 23 -14.27 -10.60 13.52
N ILE A 24 -15.00 -11.64 13.92
CA ILE A 24 -16.26 -12.05 13.28
C ILE A 24 -17.49 -11.56 14.06
N GLY A 25 -17.32 -10.57 14.95
CA GLY A 25 -18.39 -9.99 15.74
C GLY A 25 -18.83 -10.81 16.96
N CYS A 26 -18.11 -11.87 17.34
CA CYS A 26 -18.42 -12.64 18.55
C CYS A 26 -17.71 -12.09 19.78
N ASP A 27 -18.42 -12.15 20.92
CA ASP A 27 -17.77 -12.15 22.22
C ASP A 27 -16.88 -13.42 22.35
N PRO A 28 -15.62 -13.29 22.81
CA PRO A 28 -14.71 -14.43 22.99
C PRO A 28 -15.29 -15.57 23.84
N LYS A 29 -16.27 -15.28 24.71
CA LYS A 29 -16.90 -16.23 25.65
C LYS A 29 -18.29 -16.72 25.23
N ALA A 30 -18.90 -16.13 24.20
CA ALA A 30 -20.20 -16.59 23.70
C ALA A 30 -20.01 -17.86 22.85
N GLU A 31 -20.89 -18.87 23.00
CA GLU A 31 -20.91 -20.08 22.15
C GLU A 31 -21.48 -19.83 20.75
N GLU A 32 -22.12 -18.68 20.53
CA GLU A 32 -22.75 -18.29 19.27
C GLU A 32 -21.74 -18.21 18.12
N GLU A 33 -22.18 -18.56 16.91
CA GLU A 33 -21.40 -18.40 15.69
C GLU A 33 -21.31 -16.91 15.30
N GLY A 34 -20.18 -16.51 14.70
CA GLY A 34 -19.98 -15.13 14.25
C GLY A 34 -21.00 -14.72 13.22
N PHE A 35 -21.63 -13.57 13.44
CA PHE A 35 -22.63 -13.01 12.55
C PHE A 35 -22.25 -11.59 12.18
N LEU A 36 -21.99 -11.36 10.89
CA LEU A 36 -21.92 -10.03 10.31
C LEU A 36 -23.29 -9.75 9.69
N ASN A 37 -23.90 -8.61 10.02
CA ASN A 37 -25.19 -8.23 9.46
C ASN A 37 -25.06 -8.05 7.93
N PRO A 38 -25.77 -8.84 7.11
CA PRO A 38 -25.69 -8.73 5.64
C PRO A 38 -26.08 -7.34 5.13
N GLU A 39 -27.07 -6.68 5.74
CA GLU A 39 -27.50 -5.34 5.33
C GLU A 39 -26.40 -4.30 5.58
N ALA A 40 -25.67 -4.42 6.70
CA ALA A 40 -24.55 -3.53 7.02
C ALA A 40 -23.36 -3.77 6.08
N LEU A 41 -23.18 -5.00 5.58
CA LEU A 41 -22.16 -5.32 4.58
C LEU A 41 -22.52 -4.68 3.23
N GLU A 42 -23.77 -4.83 2.78
CA GLU A 42 -24.25 -4.20 1.54
C GLU A 42 -24.15 -2.67 1.59
N GLU A 43 -24.47 -2.04 2.74
CA GLU A 43 -24.30 -0.60 2.93
C GLU A 43 -22.83 -0.17 2.85
N ALA A 44 -21.93 -0.95 3.46
CA ALA A 44 -20.49 -0.68 3.41
C ALA A 44 -19.94 -0.82 1.97
N ASP A 45 -20.34 -1.86 1.24
CA ASP A 45 -19.93 -2.07 -0.15
C ASP A 45 -20.43 -0.93 -1.06
N ALA A 46 -21.67 -0.49 -0.88
CA ALA A 46 -22.23 0.65 -1.62
C ALA A 46 -21.49 1.96 -1.36
N LEU A 47 -21.06 2.20 -0.10
CA LEU A 47 -20.26 3.37 0.25
C LEU A 47 -18.87 3.33 -0.43
N ILE A 48 -18.23 2.15 -0.44
CA ILE A 48 -16.95 1.95 -1.12
C ILE A 48 -17.11 2.16 -2.63
N GLU A 49 -18.17 1.62 -3.24
CA GLU A 49 -18.45 1.78 -4.66
C GLU A 49 -18.65 3.26 -5.04
N GLU A 50 -19.36 4.02 -4.21
CA GLU A 50 -19.53 5.47 -4.39
C GLU A 50 -18.18 6.20 -4.34
N LEU A 51 -17.37 5.91 -3.31
CA LEU A 51 -16.02 6.49 -3.18
C LEU A 51 -15.14 6.13 -4.39
N CYS A 52 -15.30 4.91 -4.91
CA CYS A 52 -14.54 4.42 -6.06
C CYS A 52 -14.81 5.19 -7.36
N LYS A 53 -15.96 5.87 -7.48
CA LYS A 53 -16.31 6.69 -8.65
C LYS A 53 -15.39 7.91 -8.79
N GLU A 54 -14.92 8.46 -7.67
CA GLU A 54 -14.04 9.62 -7.65
C GLU A 54 -12.54 9.26 -7.71
N CYS A 55 -12.19 7.98 -7.57
CA CYS A 55 -10.80 7.53 -7.58
C CYS A 55 -9.98 7.91 -8.83
N PRO A 56 -10.52 7.90 -10.06
CA PRO A 56 -9.74 8.37 -11.22
C PRO A 56 -9.24 9.81 -11.03
N ALA A 57 -10.11 10.70 -10.53
CA ALA A 57 -9.75 12.09 -10.29
C ALA A 57 -8.78 12.23 -9.11
N ALA A 58 -8.98 11.46 -8.04
CA ALA A 58 -8.06 11.41 -6.91
C ALA A 58 -6.65 10.95 -7.35
N ILE A 59 -6.55 9.83 -8.06
CA ILE A 59 -5.29 9.30 -8.60
C ILE A 59 -4.61 10.35 -9.51
N ALA A 60 -5.38 11.03 -10.38
CA ALA A 60 -4.84 12.10 -11.22
C ALA A 60 -4.23 13.23 -10.37
N GLY A 61 -4.92 13.70 -9.34
CA GLY A 61 -4.42 14.76 -8.44
C GLY A 61 -3.16 14.36 -7.66
N HIS A 62 -3.10 13.11 -7.20
CA HIS A 62 -1.88 12.60 -6.56
C HIS A 62 -0.72 12.45 -7.57
N LEU A 63 -0.99 12.04 -8.82
CA LEU A 63 0.02 11.97 -9.87
C LEU A 63 0.56 13.37 -10.26
N GLU A 64 -0.30 14.39 -10.27
CA GLU A 64 0.11 15.78 -10.46
C GLU A 64 1.00 16.25 -9.30
N THR A 65 0.60 15.99 -8.07
CA THR A 65 1.40 16.30 -6.87
C THR A 65 2.76 15.60 -6.92
N LEU A 66 2.77 14.31 -7.29
CA LEU A 66 4.00 13.53 -7.43
C LEU A 66 4.93 14.12 -8.51
N ALA A 67 4.37 14.56 -9.64
CA ALA A 67 5.12 15.20 -10.72
C ALA A 67 5.74 16.54 -10.27
N ASP A 68 5.01 17.34 -9.49
CA ASP A 68 5.51 18.60 -8.94
C ASP A 68 6.63 18.39 -7.92
N LEU A 69 6.45 17.46 -6.98
CA LEU A 69 7.49 17.07 -6.02
C LEU A 69 8.75 16.57 -6.74
N TRP A 70 8.56 15.74 -7.76
CA TRP A 70 9.67 15.26 -8.58
C TRP A 70 10.36 16.40 -9.34
N GLY A 71 9.60 17.31 -9.95
CA GLY A 71 10.13 18.48 -10.66
C GLY A 71 10.99 19.37 -9.78
N ARG A 72 10.62 19.54 -8.51
CA ARG A 72 11.43 20.25 -7.50
C ARG A 72 12.68 19.46 -7.14
N MET A 73 12.54 18.16 -6.84
CA MET A 73 13.64 17.32 -6.35
C MET A 73 14.70 17.01 -7.42
N ARG A 74 14.31 16.89 -8.69
CA ARG A 74 15.13 16.32 -9.78
C ARG A 74 16.50 16.96 -9.87
N ASP A 75 16.58 18.28 -9.86
CA ASP A 75 17.82 19.02 -10.12
C ASP A 75 18.52 19.50 -8.84
N MET A 76 17.99 19.13 -7.67
CA MET A 76 18.59 19.45 -6.38
C MET A 76 19.81 18.58 -6.08
N GLY A 77 20.80 19.18 -5.41
CA GLY A 77 21.90 18.44 -4.78
C GLY A 77 21.49 17.84 -3.43
N ASP A 78 22.37 17.06 -2.84
CA ASP A 78 22.10 16.43 -1.53
C ASP A 78 21.96 17.48 -0.42
N GLY A 79 20.94 17.31 0.42
CA GLY A 79 20.61 18.23 1.50
C GLY A 79 19.31 17.84 2.20
N PRO A 80 18.99 18.47 3.34
CA PRO A 80 17.81 18.16 4.14
C PRO A 80 16.49 18.34 3.37
N GLU A 81 16.37 19.41 2.59
CA GLU A 81 15.18 19.67 1.75
C GLU A 81 14.94 18.55 0.72
N ARG A 82 16.02 17.97 0.18
CA ARG A 82 15.92 16.85 -0.76
C ARG A 82 15.41 15.59 -0.07
N THR A 83 15.84 15.34 1.16
CA THR A 83 15.35 14.22 1.97
C THR A 83 13.88 14.39 2.34
N GLU A 84 13.45 15.61 2.66
CA GLU A 84 12.03 15.93 2.90
C GLU A 84 11.19 15.66 1.65
N LEU A 85 11.60 16.16 0.48
CA LEU A 85 10.92 15.89 -0.78
C LEU A 85 10.88 14.41 -1.13
N ALA A 86 11.94 13.65 -0.85
CA ALA A 86 11.94 12.20 -1.03
C ALA A 86 10.90 11.52 -0.11
N GLY A 87 10.75 12.00 1.13
CA GLY A 87 9.71 11.55 2.06
C GLY A 87 8.29 11.89 1.58
N ASP A 88 8.11 13.06 0.97
CA ASP A 88 6.83 13.45 0.37
C ASP A 88 6.50 12.55 -0.83
N ILE A 89 7.46 12.31 -1.73
CA ILE A 89 7.30 11.39 -2.88
C ILE A 89 6.96 9.98 -2.40
N PHE A 90 7.61 9.49 -1.33
CA PHE A 90 7.29 8.20 -0.71
C PHE A 90 5.83 8.15 -0.24
N THR A 91 5.38 9.20 0.45
CA THR A 91 4.02 9.30 1.01
C THR A 91 2.99 9.37 -0.11
N THR A 92 3.17 10.25 -1.10
CA THR A 92 2.27 10.36 -2.25
C THR A 92 2.22 9.06 -3.06
N SER A 93 3.34 8.35 -3.20
CA SER A 93 3.36 7.03 -3.86
C SER A 93 2.55 5.99 -3.08
N HIS A 94 2.58 6.04 -1.74
CA HIS A 94 1.74 5.19 -0.90
C HIS A 94 0.26 5.49 -1.07
N GLU A 95 -0.13 6.77 -1.10
CA GLU A 95 -1.52 7.19 -1.33
C GLU A 95 -2.03 6.69 -2.69
N ILE A 96 -1.25 6.86 -3.77
CA ILE A 96 -1.60 6.36 -5.10
C ILE A 96 -1.82 4.85 -5.09
N LYS A 97 -0.96 4.10 -4.37
CA LYS A 97 -1.13 2.66 -4.19
C LYS A 97 -2.45 2.35 -3.49
N ASP A 98 -2.75 3.01 -2.38
CA ASP A 98 -3.94 2.73 -1.57
C ASP A 98 -5.23 3.01 -2.37
N PHE A 99 -5.31 4.15 -3.06
CA PHE A 99 -6.42 4.45 -3.97
C PHE A 99 -6.48 3.47 -5.14
N GLY A 100 -5.33 3.14 -5.73
CA GLY A 100 -5.28 2.19 -6.84
C GLY A 100 -5.82 0.82 -6.44
N ALA A 101 -5.36 0.27 -5.32
CA ALA A 101 -5.80 -1.02 -4.81
C ALA A 101 -7.27 -1.01 -4.37
N MET A 102 -7.73 0.06 -3.72
CA MET A 102 -9.12 0.19 -3.28
C MET A 102 -10.10 0.21 -4.46
N CYS A 103 -9.73 0.83 -5.58
CA CYS A 103 -10.65 1.10 -6.70
C CYS A 103 -10.36 0.21 -7.95
N GLY A 104 -9.52 -0.81 -7.81
CA GLY A 104 -9.20 -1.80 -8.85
C GLY A 104 -8.33 -1.28 -9.99
N TYR A 105 -7.43 -0.34 -9.72
CA TYR A 105 -6.38 0.13 -10.63
C TYR A 105 -5.04 -0.56 -10.30
N ASP A 106 -5.03 -1.88 -10.37
CA ASP A 106 -3.93 -2.74 -9.91
C ASP A 106 -2.59 -2.38 -10.57
N LEU A 107 -2.59 -2.03 -11.86
CA LEU A 107 -1.37 -1.69 -12.57
C LEU A 107 -0.74 -0.37 -12.08
N VAL A 108 -1.55 0.65 -11.80
CA VAL A 108 -1.05 1.90 -11.17
C VAL A 108 -0.56 1.60 -9.75
N ALA A 109 -1.31 0.81 -8.98
CA ALA A 109 -0.93 0.45 -7.63
C ALA A 109 0.41 -0.29 -7.58
N HIS A 110 0.65 -1.18 -8.53
CA HIS A 110 1.92 -1.91 -8.68
C HIS A 110 3.11 -0.96 -8.90
N PHE A 111 2.99 -0.01 -9.82
CA PHE A 111 4.06 0.96 -10.07
C PHE A 111 4.28 1.91 -8.88
N ALA A 112 3.20 2.32 -8.21
CA ALA A 112 3.26 3.18 -7.04
C ALA A 112 3.94 2.48 -5.85
N GLU A 113 3.63 1.20 -5.62
CA GLU A 113 4.30 0.36 -4.62
C GLU A 113 5.79 0.20 -4.93
N SER A 114 6.13 -0.13 -6.18
CA SER A 114 7.52 -0.26 -6.63
C SER A 114 8.32 1.04 -6.40
N LEU A 115 7.73 2.20 -6.70
CA LEU A 115 8.37 3.50 -6.46
C LEU A 115 8.57 3.78 -4.97
N ARG A 116 7.53 3.55 -4.17
CA ARG A 116 7.55 3.71 -2.71
C ARG A 116 8.65 2.85 -2.07
N ASP A 117 8.74 1.59 -2.49
CA ASP A 117 9.76 0.67 -2.00
C ASP A 117 11.17 1.08 -2.44
N TYR A 118 11.32 1.53 -3.68
CA TYR A 118 12.59 2.04 -4.19
C TYR A 118 13.12 3.21 -3.34
N ILE A 119 12.26 4.17 -3.00
CA ILE A 119 12.63 5.33 -2.18
C ILE A 119 12.94 4.91 -0.73
N GLY A 120 12.18 3.97 -0.16
CA GLY A 120 12.37 3.53 1.22
C GLY A 120 13.59 2.64 1.45
N GLN A 121 14.09 1.93 0.42
CA GLN A 121 15.13 0.90 0.58
C GLN A 121 16.50 1.30 0.03
N THR A 122 16.62 2.40 -0.72
CA THR A 122 17.84 2.70 -1.50
C THR A 122 18.54 3.95 -0.98
N GLU A 123 19.87 3.91 -0.84
CA GLU A 123 20.65 5.14 -0.74
C GLU A 123 20.54 5.91 -2.05
N LEU A 124 20.06 7.15 -1.96
CA LEU A 124 19.63 7.96 -3.08
C LEU A 124 20.79 8.38 -3.99
N ASN A 125 21.31 7.48 -4.83
CA ASN A 125 22.29 7.81 -5.86
C ASN A 125 21.64 8.73 -6.90
N LEU A 126 22.00 10.01 -6.85
CA LEU A 126 21.43 11.10 -7.63
C LEU A 126 21.18 10.79 -9.11
N THR A 127 22.11 10.12 -9.80
CA THR A 127 21.98 9.90 -11.25
C THR A 127 21.05 8.72 -11.57
N ALA A 128 21.20 7.61 -10.84
CA ALA A 128 20.35 6.43 -10.96
C ALA A 128 18.90 6.75 -10.59
N GLN A 129 18.72 7.47 -9.48
CA GLN A 129 17.42 7.82 -8.94
C GLN A 129 16.61 8.69 -9.89
N ARG A 130 17.26 9.63 -10.60
CA ARG A 130 16.58 10.45 -11.61
C ARG A 130 15.92 9.63 -12.70
N VAL A 131 16.63 8.61 -13.20
CA VAL A 131 16.09 7.76 -14.25
C VAL A 131 14.97 6.87 -13.72
N ILE A 132 15.16 6.28 -12.54
CA ILE A 132 14.21 5.33 -11.96
C ILE A 132 12.90 6.03 -11.55
N ILE A 133 12.96 7.16 -10.85
CA ILE A 133 11.74 7.88 -10.42
C ILE A 133 10.97 8.39 -11.65
N GLN A 134 11.67 8.98 -12.63
CA GLN A 134 11.03 9.42 -13.86
C GLN A 134 10.34 8.26 -14.60
N ALA A 135 11.00 7.10 -14.70
CA ALA A 135 10.42 5.93 -15.35
C ALA A 135 9.13 5.43 -14.67
N HIS A 136 9.07 5.46 -13.33
CA HIS A 136 7.85 5.11 -12.59
C HIS A 136 6.74 6.15 -12.83
N LEU A 137 7.06 7.45 -12.77
CA LEU A 137 6.10 8.52 -13.01
C LEU A 137 5.51 8.42 -14.43
N ASP A 138 6.36 8.25 -15.44
CA ASP A 138 5.94 8.12 -16.84
C ASP A 138 5.06 6.87 -17.05
N ALA A 139 5.42 5.75 -16.42
CA ALA A 139 4.63 4.53 -16.45
C ALA A 139 3.24 4.76 -15.82
N MET A 140 3.17 5.31 -14.61
CA MET A 140 1.91 5.59 -13.93
C MET A 140 1.01 6.55 -14.70
N GLN A 141 1.57 7.66 -15.22
CA GLN A 141 0.82 8.60 -16.05
C GLN A 141 0.31 7.96 -17.35
N THR A 142 1.10 7.09 -17.98
CA THR A 142 0.71 6.38 -19.19
C THR A 142 -0.43 5.40 -18.93
N VAL A 143 -0.32 4.60 -17.87
CA VAL A 143 -1.35 3.64 -17.44
C VAL A 143 -2.65 4.36 -17.11
N HIS A 144 -2.57 5.43 -16.30
CA HIS A 144 -3.72 6.23 -15.91
C HIS A 144 -4.41 6.86 -17.13
N ARG A 145 -3.66 7.51 -18.03
CA ARG A 145 -4.20 8.13 -19.26
C ARG A 145 -4.81 7.10 -20.21
N ALA A 146 -4.24 5.91 -20.29
CA ALA A 146 -4.76 4.83 -21.13
C ALA A 146 -5.96 4.10 -20.49
N GLY A 147 -6.32 4.41 -19.23
CA GLY A 147 -7.40 3.75 -18.51
C GLY A 147 -7.12 2.27 -18.23
N LEU A 148 -5.85 1.86 -18.19
CA LEU A 148 -5.45 0.48 -17.95
C LEU A 148 -5.59 0.18 -16.45
N LYS A 149 -6.47 -0.76 -16.12
CA LYS A 149 -6.73 -1.19 -14.74
C LYS A 149 -5.93 -2.43 -14.39
N ASP A 150 -6.07 -3.45 -15.22
CA ASP A 150 -5.52 -4.76 -14.98
C ASP A 150 -3.99 -4.74 -15.03
N ASP A 151 -3.40 -5.40 -14.03
CA ASP A 151 -1.97 -5.71 -13.93
C ASP A 151 -1.49 -6.64 -15.08
N ALA A 152 -2.41 -7.38 -15.70
CA ALA A 152 -2.11 -8.45 -16.63
C ALA A 152 -2.30 -8.02 -18.10
N GLY A 153 -1.42 -8.53 -18.97
CA GLY A 153 -1.53 -8.37 -20.42
C GLY A 153 -0.24 -7.89 -21.08
N PRO A 154 -0.15 -7.96 -22.41
CA PRO A 154 1.09 -7.70 -23.12
C PRO A 154 1.63 -6.28 -22.88
N VAL A 155 0.74 -5.28 -22.83
CA VAL A 155 1.11 -3.87 -22.58
C VAL A 155 1.60 -3.68 -21.14
N ALA A 156 0.91 -4.27 -20.16
CA ALA A 156 1.28 -4.18 -18.76
C ALA A 156 2.65 -4.84 -18.50
N GLU A 157 2.88 -6.02 -19.08
CA GLU A 157 4.15 -6.73 -18.98
C GLU A 157 5.31 -5.98 -19.64
N GLU A 158 5.07 -5.33 -20.80
CA GLU A 158 6.07 -4.48 -21.44
C GLU A 158 6.45 -3.27 -20.57
N LEU A 159 5.46 -2.60 -19.97
CA LEU A 159 5.70 -1.46 -19.07
C LEU A 159 6.45 -1.90 -17.80
N LYS A 160 6.02 -2.99 -17.16
CA LYS A 160 6.70 -3.58 -16.00
C LYS A 160 8.15 -3.92 -16.34
N LYS A 161 8.39 -4.53 -17.50
CA LYS A 161 9.73 -4.85 -17.98
C LYS A 161 10.57 -3.60 -18.21
N ALA A 162 10.02 -2.54 -18.78
CA ALA A 162 10.74 -1.29 -19.01
C ALA A 162 11.22 -0.65 -17.69
N VAL A 163 10.34 -0.57 -16.69
CA VAL A 163 10.67 -0.06 -15.34
C VAL A 163 11.69 -0.98 -14.65
N LYS A 164 11.51 -2.30 -14.75
CA LYS A 164 12.45 -3.28 -14.18
C LYS A 164 13.85 -3.14 -14.79
N ILE A 165 13.97 -2.96 -16.10
CA ILE A 165 15.26 -2.73 -16.77
C ILE A 165 15.92 -1.46 -16.23
N ALA A 166 15.15 -0.40 -15.99
CA ALA A 166 15.68 0.82 -15.40
C ALA A 166 16.20 0.57 -13.98
N ILE A 167 15.47 -0.18 -13.15
CA ILE A 167 15.93 -0.54 -11.80
C ILE A 167 17.20 -1.38 -11.85
N ASP A 168 17.19 -2.49 -12.60
CA ASP A 168 18.30 -3.45 -12.67
C ASP A 168 19.58 -2.85 -13.27
N LYS A 169 19.46 -1.85 -14.15
CA LYS A 169 20.62 -1.16 -14.75
C LYS A 169 21.41 -0.31 -13.76
N TYR A 170 20.76 0.14 -12.69
CA TYR A 170 21.34 1.10 -11.74
C TYR A 170 21.36 0.60 -10.29
N ARG A 171 21.05 -0.69 -10.08
CA ARG A 171 21.18 -1.41 -8.82
C ARG A 171 22.59 -1.96 -8.67
#